data_AF-A0A2X2T777-F1
#
_entry.id   AF-A0A2X2T777-F1
#
_cell.length_a   1.000
_cell.length_b   1.000
_cell.length_c   1.000
_cell.angle_alpha   90.00
_cell.angle_beta   90.00
_cell.angle_gamma   90.00
#
_symmetry.space_group_name_H-M   'P 1'
#
loop_
_entity.id
_entity.type
_entity.pdbx_description
1 polymer ?
#
loop_
_entity_poly.entity_id
_entity_poly.type
_entity_poly.pdbx_seq_one_letter_code
_entity_poly.pdbx_strand_id
1 'polypeptide(L)'
;MFEGERVERGDVVSDGPESPHDILRLRGVYAVTRYITNEVQDVYRLQGVKINDKHIEVIVRQMLRKATIVNAGSCRLPGRRAG
;
A
#
# COMPACT_ATOMS: atom_id res chain seq x y z
N MET A 1 -9.74 -18.38 -10.81
CA MET A 1 -10.25 -19.08 -9.61
C MET A 1 -10.45 -20.54 -9.99
N PHE A 2 -9.65 -21.44 -9.41
CA PHE A 2 -9.92 -22.87 -9.39
C PHE A 2 -9.82 -23.33 -7.94
N GLU A 3 -10.90 -23.96 -7.48
CA GLU A 3 -11.15 -24.36 -6.11
C GLU A 3 -10.49 -25.72 -5.87
N GLY A 4 -9.48 -25.78 -4.99
CA GLY A 4 -8.89 -27.05 -4.55
C GLY A 4 -7.38 -27.09 -4.30
N GLU A 5 -6.63 -26.02 -4.54
CA GLU A 5 -5.17 -26.05 -4.33
C GLU A 5 -4.83 -25.84 -2.85
N ARG A 6 -4.17 -26.83 -2.25
CA ARG A 6 -3.63 -26.75 -0.89
C ARG A 6 -2.43 -25.80 -0.91
N VAL A 7 -2.68 -24.53 -0.64
CA VAL A 7 -1.64 -23.52 -0.50
C VAL A 7 -0.83 -23.78 0.78
N GLU A 8 0.45 -24.07 0.62
CA GLU A 8 1.40 -24.12 1.73
C GLU A 8 1.85 -22.70 2.12
N ARG A 9 2.32 -22.55 3.36
CA ARG A 9 2.70 -21.25 3.95
C ARG A 9 3.98 -20.72 3.27
N GLY A 10 3.82 -20.11 2.10
CA GLY A 10 4.92 -19.66 1.26
C GLY A 10 4.58 -19.57 -0.23
N ASP A 11 3.44 -20.12 -0.67
CA ASP A 11 2.99 -19.95 -2.06
C ASP A 11 2.63 -18.49 -2.36
N VAL A 12 3.12 -17.99 -3.49
CA VAL A 12 2.80 -16.66 -3.99
C VAL A 12 1.38 -16.72 -4.57
N VAL A 13 0.39 -16.43 -3.74
CA VAL A 13 -1.04 -16.44 -4.10
C VAL A 13 -1.46 -15.23 -4.96
N SER A 14 -0.56 -14.30 -5.24
CA SER A 14 -0.89 -13.08 -6.00
C SER A 14 0.25 -12.68 -6.93
N ASP A 15 0.06 -12.94 -8.22
CA ASP A 15 0.85 -12.42 -9.36
C ASP A 15 0.50 -10.94 -9.61
N GLY A 16 0.39 -10.16 -8.53
CA GLY A 16 -0.06 -8.78 -8.52
C GLY A 16 0.98 -7.89 -7.86
N PRO A 17 0.97 -6.57 -8.17
CA PRO A 17 1.92 -5.63 -7.57
C PRO A 17 1.85 -5.70 -6.04
N GLU A 18 3.02 -5.67 -5.40
CA GLU A 18 3.13 -5.73 -3.95
C GLU A 18 2.28 -4.62 -3.31
N SER A 19 1.36 -5.00 -2.40
CA SER A 19 0.55 -4.03 -1.68
C SER A 19 1.44 -3.16 -0.77
N PRO A 20 1.35 -1.81 -0.82
CA PRO A 20 2.10 -0.94 0.07
C PRO A 20 1.87 -1.24 1.56
N HIS A 21 0.68 -1.76 1.91
CA HIS A 21 0.36 -2.19 3.27
C HIS A 21 1.13 -3.44 3.68
N ASP A 22 1.33 -4.40 2.78
CA ASP A 22 2.11 -5.60 3.04
C ASP A 22 3.60 -5.28 3.09
N ILE A 23 4.09 -4.40 2.20
CA ILE A 23 5.47 -3.91 2.26
C ILE A 23 5.73 -3.21 3.60
N LEU A 24 4.82 -2.34 4.05
CA LEU A 24 4.94 -1.66 5.34
C LEU A 24 4.96 -2.67 6.51
N ARG A 25 4.09 -3.68 6.48
CA ARG A 25 3.97 -4.68 7.55
C ARG A 25 5.14 -5.66 7.60
N LEU A 26 5.68 -6.05 6.44
CA LEU A 26 6.71 -7.09 6.31
C LEU A 26 8.13 -6.53 6.26
N ARG A 27 8.33 -5.40 5.58
CA ARG A 27 9.65 -4.81 5.29
C ARG A 27 9.85 -3.43 5.95
N GLY A 28 8.80 -2.88 6.57
CA GLY A 28 8.87 -1.65 7.34
C GLY A 28 8.79 -0.36 6.52
N VAL A 29 8.90 0.77 7.23
CA VAL A 29 8.66 2.13 6.70
C VAL A 29 9.63 2.50 5.58
N TYR A 30 10.89 2.12 5.70
CA TYR A 30 11.91 2.47 4.70
C TYR A 30 11.64 1.76 3.35
N ALA A 31 11.26 0.48 3.39
CA ALA A 31 10.96 -0.30 2.20
C ALA A 31 9.73 0.25 1.46
N VAL A 32 8.65 0.57 2.17
CA VAL A 32 7.45 1.14 1.53
C VAL A 32 7.71 2.55 0.99
N THR A 33 8.56 3.33 1.67
CA THR A 33 8.93 4.67 1.19
C THR A 33 9.68 4.57 -0.13
N ARG A 34 10.68 3.69 -0.21
CA ARG A 34 11.45 3.45 -1.43
C ARG A 34 10.57 2.93 -2.56
N TYR A 35 9.66 2.00 -2.26
CA TYR A 35 8.70 1.48 -3.23
C TYR A 35 7.84 2.60 -3.83
N ILE A 36 7.17 3.39 -2.99
CA ILE A 36 6.32 4.49 -3.47
C ILE A 36 7.13 5.54 -4.23
N THR A 37 8.32 5.90 -3.74
CA THR A 37 9.16 6.90 -4.42
C THR A 37 9.56 6.44 -5.82
N ASN A 38 9.91 5.16 -6.00
CA ASN A 38 10.27 4.61 -7.31
C ASN A 38 9.08 4.61 -8.27
N GLU A 39 7.92 4.08 -7.84
CA GLU A 39 6.71 4.04 -8.67
C GLU A 39 6.28 5.44 -9.13
N VAL A 40 6.31 6.41 -8.21
CA VAL A 40 5.98 7.81 -8.53
C VAL A 40 7.01 8.42 -9.48
N GLN A 41 8.31 8.18 -9.24
CA GLN A 41 9.37 8.66 -10.13
C GLN A 41 9.22 8.12 -11.55
N ASP A 42 8.87 6.84 -11.72
CA ASP A 42 8.75 6.24 -13.04
C ASP A 42 7.61 6.86 -13.86
N VAL A 43 6.50 7.25 -13.22
CA VAL A 43 5.42 8.02 -13.88
C VAL A 43 5.90 9.41 -14.32
N TYR A 44 6.64 10.13 -13.48
CA TYR A 44 7.15 11.47 -13.83
C TYR A 44 8.26 11.41 -14.89
N ARG A 45 9.11 10.38 -14.84
CA ARG A 45 10.11 10.09 -15.89
C ARG A 45 9.45 9.83 -17.23
N LEU A 46 8.37 9.05 -17.25
CA LEU A 46 7.60 8.77 -18.48
C LEU A 46 7.02 10.06 -19.09
N GLN A 47 6.65 11.04 -18.26
CA GLN A 47 6.13 12.33 -18.68
C GLN A 47 7.25 13.36 -18.98
N GLY A 48 8.52 12.99 -18.85
CA GLY A 48 9.66 13.87 -19.08
C GLY A 48 9.88 14.94 -18.00
N VAL A 49 9.19 14.83 -16.86
CA VAL A 49 9.29 15.79 -15.75
C VAL A 49 10.28 15.28 -14.71
N LYS A 50 11.31 16.07 -14.41
CA LYS A 50 12.27 15.75 -13.35
C LYS A 50 11.79 16.30 -12.02
N ILE A 51 11.41 15.41 -11.10
CA ILE A 51 11.10 15.75 -9.70
C ILE A 51 12.24 15.29 -8.78
N ASN A 52 12.50 16.07 -7.74
CA ASN A 52 13.45 15.70 -6.69
C ASN A 52 12.81 14.74 -5.69
N ASP A 53 13.51 13.65 -5.36
CA ASP A 53 13.06 12.61 -4.42
C ASP A 53 12.59 13.19 -3.09
N LYS A 54 13.22 14.29 -2.60
CA LYS A 54 12.82 14.96 -1.36
C LYS A 54 11.35 15.39 -1.35
N HIS A 55 10.80 15.80 -2.49
CA HIS A 55 9.39 16.21 -2.57
C HIS A 55 8.46 15.00 -2.39
N ILE A 56 8.83 13.87 -3.00
CA ILE A 56 8.06 12.63 -2.91
C ILE A 56 8.17 12.06 -1.49
N GLU A 57 9.36 12.06 -0.89
CA GLU A 57 9.59 11.62 0.48
C GLU A 57 8.77 12.42 1.51
N VAL A 58 8.67 13.74 1.34
CA VAL A 58 7.83 14.58 2.22
C VAL A 58 6.35 14.17 2.11
N ILE A 59 5.86 13.90 0.91
CA ILE A 59 4.48 13.43 0.68
C ILE A 59 4.27 12.06 1.32
N VAL A 60 5.17 11.10 1.06
CA VAL A 60 5.09 9.74 1.63
C VAL A 60 5.10 9.78 3.15
N ARG A 61 5.92 10.64 3.76
CA ARG A 61 5.93 10.85 5.21
C ARG A 61 4.58 11.33 5.73
N GLN A 62 3.87 12.20 5.01
CA GLN A 62 2.51 12.62 5.40
C GLN A 62 1.47 11.52 5.17
N MET A 63 1.63 10.69 4.11
CA MET A 63 0.75 9.54 3.86
C MET A 63 0.85 8.51 4.98
N LEU A 64 2.06 8.20 5.45
CA LEU A 64 2.29 7.26 6.54
C LEU A 64 1.68 7.73 7.87
N ARG A 65 1.63 9.04 8.13
CA ARG A 65 0.95 9.59 9.32
C ARG A 65 -0.57 9.34 9.29
N LYS A 66 -1.18 9.35 8.10
CA LYS A 66 -2.60 9.02 7.91
C LYS A 66 -2.84 7.51 7.91
N ALA A 67 -1.89 6.72 7.41
CA ALA A 67 -1.99 5.26 7.35
C ALA A 67 -2.07 4.59 8.74
N THR A 68 -1.50 5.19 9.79
CA THR A 68 -1.68 4.71 11.17
C THR A 68 -3.14 4.74 11.62
N ILE A 69 -3.99 5.58 11.01
CA ILE A 69 -5.40 5.78 11.42
C ILE A 69 -6.35 4.81 10.70
N VAL A 70 -5.87 3.92 9.83
CA VAL A 70 -6.75 2.97 9.12
C VAL A 70 -7.08 1.71 9.94
N ASN A 71 -6.53 1.59 11.16
CA ASN A 71 -7.05 0.64 12.17
C ASN A 71 -8.19 1.26 13.00
N ALA A 72 -9.06 2.04 12.35
CA ALA A 72 -10.32 2.51 12.88
C ALA A 72 -11.48 1.74 12.22
N GLY A 73 -11.78 0.55 12.77
CA GLY A 73 -12.97 -0.24 12.47
C GLY A 73 -12.81 -1.21 11.28
N SER A 74 -12.98 -2.52 11.42
CA SER A 74 -14.32 -3.09 11.65
C SER A 74 -15.41 -2.02 11.55
N CYS A 75 -15.64 -1.51 10.34
CA CYS A 75 -16.77 -0.67 10.01
C CYS A 75 -18.04 -1.50 10.26
N ARG A 76 -18.50 -1.51 11.52
CA ARG A 76 -19.86 -1.85 11.87
C ARG A 76 -20.71 -0.73 11.27
N LEU A 77 -21.18 -0.96 10.04
CA LEU A 77 -22.18 -0.13 9.39
C LEU A 77 -23.36 0.07 10.37
N PRO A 78 -23.65 1.28 10.88
CA PRO A 78 -24.89 1.52 11.61
C PRO A 78 -25.99 1.73 10.57
N GLY A 79 -26.30 0.65 9.85
CA GLY A 79 -27.40 0.56 8.91
C GLY A 79 -28.44 -0.42 9.45
N ARG A 80 -29.13 -0.06 10.54
CA ARG A 80 -30.44 -0.66 10.80
C ARG A 80 -31.32 0.26 11.65
N ARG A 81 -32.41 0.70 11.04
CA ARG A 81 -33.55 1.33 11.69
C ARG A 81 -34.15 0.31 12.68
N ALA A 82 -34.43 0.77 13.89
CA ALA A 82 -35.53 0.32 14.74
C ALA A 82 -36.25 1.63 15.11
N GLY A 83 -37.50 1.85 14.74
CA GLY A 83 -38.65 1.05 15.17
C GLY A 83 -39.34 1.91 16.22
#